data_AF-A0A1M4SV36-F1
#
_entry.id   AF-A0A1M4SV36-F1
#
_cell.length_a   1.000
_cell.length_b   1.000
_cell.length_c   1.000
_cell.angle_alpha   90.00
_cell.angle_beta   90.00
_cell.angle_gamma   90.00
#
_symmetry.space_group_name_H-M   'P 1'
#
loop_
_entity.id
_entity.type
_entity.pdbx_description
1 polymer ?
#
loop_
_entity_poly.entity_id
_entity_poly.type
_entity_poly.pdbx_seq_one_letter_code
_entity_poly.pdbx_strand_id
1 'polypeptide(L)'
;MQIEPEISGVSIVLIGNFNPAIFHPSWLMANGIEPEVDTDRIDLEVCHKDVSRFSIDGTHYFVDQDRFQIQTSSAPWVQILDKTTNLFRGLLPHTPLKAVGLNRDAHFVLPSFEARMKLGRKIAPIEPWGKFGGEMEKDEPELAGGMLSLTMRSTEAADDYSLNKNLKIEPSFQVKGSNGVYIQANFHFTPKDADATSIDLVGLLQGEFQDRINEAEEIFATLLGGK
;
A
#
# COMPACT_ATOMS: atom_id res chain seq x y z
N MET A 1 18.39 -10.23 14.07
CA MET A 1 17.23 -9.75 14.84
C MET A 1 16.22 -9.31 13.80
N GLN A 2 15.05 -9.96 13.74
CA GLN A 2 13.98 -9.56 12.84
C GLN A 2 13.20 -8.45 13.55
N ILE A 3 13.04 -7.30 12.92
CA ILE A 3 12.27 -6.17 13.47
C ILE A 3 10.85 -6.33 12.95
N GLU A 4 9.92 -6.63 13.85
CA GLU A 4 8.51 -6.75 13.51
C GLU A 4 7.88 -5.35 13.34
N PRO A 5 6.89 -5.20 12.43
CA PRO A 5 6.18 -3.95 12.27
C PRO A 5 5.23 -3.68 13.45
N GLU A 6 5.18 -2.44 13.92
CA GLU A 6 4.19 -1.96 14.89
C GLU A 6 2.82 -1.76 14.23
N ILE A 7 2.84 -1.25 12.99
CA ILE A 7 1.66 -1.06 12.15
C ILE A 7 1.96 -1.64 10.79
N SER A 8 0.99 -2.35 10.23
CA SER A 8 1.12 -3.04 8.96
C SER A 8 -0.16 -2.84 8.16
N GLY A 9 -0.03 -2.65 6.85
CA GLY A 9 -1.13 -2.46 5.92
C GLY A 9 -0.88 -3.14 4.58
N VAL A 10 -1.98 -3.57 3.96
CA VAL A 10 -2.04 -3.93 2.55
C VAL A 10 -3.23 -3.24 1.92
N SER A 11 -3.06 -2.71 0.72
CA SER A 11 -4.15 -2.18 -0.09
C SER A 11 -4.08 -2.64 -1.52
N ILE A 12 -5.25 -2.91 -2.10
CA ILE A 12 -5.41 -3.13 -3.54
C ILE A 12 -6.04 -1.87 -4.11
N VAL A 13 -5.49 -1.39 -5.22
CA VAL A 13 -5.97 -0.22 -5.95
C VAL A 13 -6.27 -0.62 -7.38
N LEU A 14 -7.46 -0.34 -7.87
CA LEU A 14 -7.85 -0.51 -9.25
C LEU A 14 -8.10 0.86 -9.86
N ILE A 15 -7.52 1.11 -11.03
CA ILE A 15 -7.75 2.34 -11.81
C ILE A 15 -8.66 1.98 -12.98
N GLY A 16 -9.72 2.73 -13.18
CA GLY A 16 -10.78 2.35 -14.12
C GLY A 16 -11.86 3.40 -14.26
N ASN A 17 -13.10 2.97 -14.51
CA ASN A 17 -14.29 3.80 -14.45
C ASN A 17 -15.30 3.10 -13.52
N PHE A 18 -15.59 3.73 -12.38
CA PHE A 18 -16.44 3.16 -11.35
C PHE A 18 -17.69 4.00 -11.13
N ASN A 19 -18.72 3.38 -10.56
CA ASN A 19 -19.91 4.06 -10.07
C ASN A 19 -19.89 4.06 -8.53
N PRO A 20 -19.38 5.11 -7.86
CA PRO A 20 -19.31 5.15 -6.39
C PRO A 20 -20.63 4.87 -5.69
N ALA A 21 -21.77 5.23 -6.31
CA ALA A 21 -23.09 5.10 -5.71
C ALA A 21 -23.50 3.65 -5.40
N ILE A 22 -22.94 2.65 -6.09
CA ILE A 22 -23.23 1.23 -5.78
C ILE A 22 -22.41 0.71 -4.60
N PHE A 23 -21.29 1.36 -4.28
CA PHE A 23 -20.43 0.96 -3.18
C PHE A 23 -20.97 1.56 -1.88
N HIS A 24 -21.82 0.77 -1.24
CA HIS A 24 -22.39 1.04 0.08
C HIS A 24 -22.33 -0.24 0.93
N PRO A 25 -22.14 -0.17 2.26
CA PRO A 25 -22.08 -1.36 3.11
C PRO A 25 -23.22 -2.35 2.88
N SER A 26 -24.47 -1.87 2.84
CA SER A 26 -25.62 -2.74 2.59
C SER A 26 -25.62 -3.41 1.22
N TRP A 27 -25.06 -2.77 0.19
CA TRP A 27 -24.94 -3.37 -1.15
C TRP A 27 -23.88 -4.47 -1.16
N LEU A 28 -22.74 -4.25 -0.50
CA LEU A 28 -21.70 -5.28 -0.38
C LEU A 28 -22.21 -6.52 0.36
N MET A 29 -22.96 -6.33 1.45
CA MET A 29 -23.56 -7.42 2.21
C MET A 29 -24.62 -8.17 1.41
N ALA A 30 -25.53 -7.44 0.74
CA ALA A 30 -26.58 -8.04 -0.07
C ALA A 30 -26.04 -8.87 -1.25
N ASN A 31 -24.82 -8.58 -1.72
CA ASN A 31 -24.15 -9.32 -2.78
C ASN A 31 -23.09 -10.31 -2.25
N GLY A 32 -23.02 -10.54 -0.94
CA GLY A 32 -22.12 -11.53 -0.33
C GLY A 32 -20.64 -11.19 -0.42
N ILE A 33 -20.28 -9.92 -0.63
CA ILE A 33 -18.89 -9.46 -0.64
C ILE A 33 -18.40 -9.23 0.79
N GLU A 34 -19.28 -8.74 1.65
CA GLU A 34 -19.05 -8.61 3.08
C GLU A 34 -20.08 -9.45 3.84
N PRO A 35 -19.71 -10.03 5.00
CA PRO A 35 -20.69 -10.65 5.87
C PRO A 35 -21.61 -9.60 6.49
N GLU A 36 -22.79 -10.03 6.93
CA GLU A 36 -23.63 -9.18 7.79
C GLU A 36 -22.89 -8.91 9.11
N VAL A 37 -22.82 -7.63 9.49
CA VAL A 37 -22.22 -7.18 10.74
C VAL A 37 -23.14 -6.20 11.45
N ASP A 38 -22.94 -6.05 12.76
CA ASP A 38 -23.60 -5.03 13.56
C ASP A 38 -23.19 -3.61 13.10
N THR A 39 -24.09 -2.65 13.28
CA THR A 39 -23.89 -1.27 12.78
C THR A 39 -22.73 -0.53 13.43
N ASP A 40 -22.30 -0.93 14.62
CA ASP A 40 -21.15 -0.36 15.33
C ASP A 40 -19.80 -0.75 14.71
N ARG A 41 -19.78 -1.78 13.86
CA ARG A 41 -18.61 -2.19 13.07
C ARG A 41 -18.53 -1.48 11.72
N ILE A 42 -19.48 -0.59 11.43
CA ILE A 42 -19.56 0.17 10.18
C ILE A 42 -19.26 1.62 10.49
N ASP A 43 -18.21 2.15 9.87
CA ASP A 43 -17.92 3.58 9.88
C ASP A 43 -18.21 4.16 8.49
N LEU A 44 -19.29 4.94 8.37
CA LEU A 44 -19.75 5.52 7.12
C LEU A 44 -19.34 7.00 7.05
N GLU A 45 -18.22 7.29 6.38
CA GLU A 45 -17.74 8.67 6.22
C GLU A 45 -18.52 9.42 5.15
N VAL A 46 -18.64 8.85 3.94
CA VAL A 46 -19.38 9.45 2.82
C VAL A 46 -19.90 8.38 1.87
N CYS A 47 -21.14 8.51 1.42
CA CYS A 47 -21.67 7.77 0.28
C CYS A 47 -22.43 8.73 -0.63
N HIS A 48 -21.80 9.08 -1.74
CA HIS A 48 -22.30 10.03 -2.71
C HIS A 48 -22.06 9.49 -4.13
N LYS A 49 -22.75 10.05 -5.13
CA LYS A 49 -22.60 9.64 -6.54
C LYS A 49 -21.17 9.76 -7.08
N ASP A 50 -20.37 10.65 -6.50
CA ASP A 50 -19.02 10.96 -6.96
C ASP A 50 -17.93 10.30 -6.10
N VAL A 51 -18.27 9.89 -4.87
CA VAL A 51 -17.32 9.28 -3.94
C VAL A 51 -18.05 8.48 -2.86
N SER A 52 -17.52 7.30 -2.54
CA SER A 52 -17.93 6.46 -1.42
C SER A 52 -16.71 6.08 -0.59
N ARG A 53 -16.77 6.37 0.71
CA ARG A 53 -15.74 6.04 1.68
C ARG A 53 -16.40 5.55 2.96
N PHE A 54 -16.01 4.36 3.38
CA PHE A 54 -16.51 3.72 4.59
C PHE A 54 -15.55 2.62 5.02
N SER A 55 -15.77 2.09 6.22
CA SER A 55 -15.12 0.87 6.66
C SER A 55 -16.11 -0.11 7.27
N ILE A 56 -15.79 -1.40 7.15
CA ILE A 56 -16.55 -2.50 7.72
C ILE A 56 -15.54 -3.41 8.41
N ASP A 57 -15.64 -3.51 9.74
CA ASP A 57 -14.78 -4.38 10.57
C ASP A 57 -13.27 -4.20 10.28
N GLY A 58 -12.82 -2.95 10.12
CA GLY A 58 -11.43 -2.59 9.84
C GLY A 58 -10.98 -2.78 8.38
N THR A 59 -11.87 -3.24 7.48
CA THR A 59 -11.65 -3.16 6.04
C THR A 59 -12.14 -1.81 5.54
N HIS A 60 -11.24 -0.99 5.00
CA HIS A 60 -11.60 0.33 4.48
C HIS A 60 -11.78 0.29 2.98
N TYR A 61 -12.83 0.97 2.53
CA TYR A 61 -13.21 1.13 1.14
C TYR A 61 -13.12 2.60 0.76
N PHE A 62 -12.50 2.87 -0.38
CA PHE A 62 -12.51 4.18 -1.01
C PHE A 62 -12.76 4.01 -2.50
N VAL A 63 -13.85 4.60 -2.98
CA VAL A 63 -14.24 4.54 -4.38
C VAL A 63 -14.60 5.93 -4.87
N ASP A 64 -13.93 6.39 -5.90
CA ASP A 64 -14.33 7.54 -6.70
C ASP A 64 -14.59 7.10 -8.15
N GLN A 65 -14.81 8.04 -9.06
CA GLN A 65 -15.13 7.72 -10.47
C GLN A 65 -13.98 7.01 -11.21
N ASP A 66 -12.73 7.19 -10.79
CA ASP A 66 -11.53 6.70 -11.49
C ASP A 66 -10.76 5.63 -10.72
N ARG A 67 -11.05 5.47 -9.43
CA ARG A 67 -10.31 4.61 -8.50
C ARG A 67 -11.24 3.83 -7.58
N PHE A 68 -10.98 2.53 -7.49
CA PHE A 68 -11.42 1.68 -6.39
C PHE A 68 -10.21 1.32 -5.53
N GLN A 69 -10.35 1.41 -4.21
CA GLN A 69 -9.34 0.99 -3.25
C GLN A 69 -9.99 0.25 -2.09
N ILE A 70 -9.41 -0.89 -1.75
CA ILE A 70 -9.74 -1.67 -0.55
C ILE A 70 -8.45 -1.90 0.24
N GLN A 71 -8.50 -1.73 1.55
CA GLN A 71 -7.33 -1.87 2.41
C GLN A 71 -7.67 -2.45 3.77
N THR A 72 -6.69 -3.12 4.38
CA THR A 72 -6.78 -3.64 5.74
C THR A 72 -5.41 -3.55 6.41
N SER A 73 -5.41 -3.32 7.72
CA SER A 73 -4.21 -3.44 8.57
C SER A 73 -4.07 -4.82 9.23
N SER A 74 -5.11 -5.65 9.14
CA SER A 74 -5.20 -6.91 9.86
C SER A 74 -4.98 -8.09 8.93
N ALA A 75 -4.05 -8.97 9.28
CA ALA A 75 -3.89 -10.24 8.60
C ALA A 75 -5.10 -11.17 8.91
N PRO A 76 -5.47 -12.10 8.00
CA PRO A 76 -4.81 -12.41 6.73
C PRO A 76 -5.23 -11.47 5.58
N TRP A 77 -4.25 -10.92 4.86
CA TRP A 77 -4.50 -9.95 3.78
C TRP A 77 -5.14 -10.54 2.52
N VAL A 78 -5.14 -11.87 2.37
CA VAL A 78 -5.82 -12.55 1.26
C VAL A 78 -7.31 -12.22 1.19
N GLN A 79 -7.94 -11.86 2.31
CA GLN A 79 -9.36 -11.52 2.36
C GLN A 79 -9.72 -10.35 1.43
N ILE A 80 -8.88 -9.31 1.34
CA ILE A 80 -9.16 -8.19 0.45
C ILE A 80 -8.94 -8.56 -1.03
N LEU A 81 -8.07 -9.53 -1.32
CA LEU A 81 -7.91 -10.10 -2.66
C LEU A 81 -9.15 -10.92 -3.05
N ASP A 82 -9.67 -11.75 -2.16
CA ASP A 82 -10.88 -12.54 -2.39
C ASP A 82 -12.09 -11.63 -2.65
N LYS A 83 -12.28 -10.60 -1.81
CA LYS A 83 -13.31 -9.56 -1.99
C LYS A 83 -13.20 -8.86 -3.34
N THR A 84 -11.99 -8.44 -3.72
CA THR A 84 -11.72 -7.79 -5.01
C THR A 84 -12.01 -8.73 -6.18
N THR A 85 -11.61 -9.98 -6.06
CA THR A 85 -11.84 -11.04 -7.05
C THR A 85 -13.32 -11.29 -7.25
N ASN A 86 -14.08 -11.47 -6.17
CA ASN A 86 -15.52 -11.70 -6.23
C ASN A 86 -16.27 -10.49 -6.82
N LEU A 87 -15.86 -9.27 -6.47
CA LEU A 87 -16.42 -8.04 -7.03
C LEU A 87 -16.20 -7.96 -8.55
N PHE A 88 -14.94 -7.98 -9.00
CA PHE A 88 -14.61 -7.58 -10.35
C PHE A 88 -14.47 -8.74 -11.33
N ARG A 89 -14.37 -9.99 -10.87
CA ARG A 89 -14.50 -11.17 -11.74
C ARG A 89 -15.90 -11.77 -11.72
N GLY A 90 -16.65 -11.57 -10.63
CA GLY A 90 -17.99 -12.12 -10.44
C GLY A 90 -19.12 -11.14 -10.76
N LEU A 91 -19.27 -10.11 -9.93
CA LEU A 91 -20.45 -9.22 -9.96
C LEU A 91 -20.36 -8.10 -10.99
N LEU A 92 -19.16 -7.54 -11.17
CA LEU A 92 -18.90 -6.37 -12.02
C LEU A 92 -17.84 -6.64 -13.11
N PRO A 93 -17.91 -7.76 -13.86
CA PRO A 93 -16.89 -8.18 -14.82
C PRO A 93 -16.72 -7.25 -16.02
N HIS A 94 -17.72 -6.40 -16.29
CA HIS A 94 -17.69 -5.44 -17.39
C HIS A 94 -17.17 -4.05 -16.96
N THR A 95 -16.70 -3.90 -15.71
CA THR A 95 -16.08 -2.65 -15.27
C THR A 95 -14.77 -2.44 -16.05
N PRO A 96 -14.61 -1.34 -16.80
CA PRO A 96 -13.38 -1.12 -17.54
C PRO A 96 -12.26 -0.75 -16.56
N LEU A 97 -11.22 -1.59 -16.51
CA LEU A 97 -10.03 -1.35 -15.71
C LEU A 97 -8.86 -1.00 -16.63
N LYS A 98 -8.03 -0.06 -16.19
CA LYS A 98 -6.84 0.42 -16.91
C LYS A 98 -5.54 -0.05 -16.25
N ALA A 99 -5.57 -0.28 -14.94
CA ALA A 99 -4.42 -0.75 -14.18
C ALA A 99 -4.87 -1.31 -12.83
N VAL A 100 -4.01 -2.14 -12.24
CA VAL A 100 -4.18 -2.65 -10.87
C VAL A 100 -2.90 -2.43 -10.09
N GLY A 101 -3.03 -2.25 -8.78
CA GLY A 101 -1.94 -1.97 -7.88
C GLY A 101 -2.08 -2.73 -6.58
N LEU A 102 -0.95 -3.18 -6.05
CA LEU A 102 -0.83 -3.75 -4.71
C LEU A 102 0.13 -2.87 -3.92
N ASN A 103 -0.29 -2.42 -2.74
CA ASN A 103 0.59 -1.76 -1.79
C ASN A 103 0.75 -2.62 -0.56
N ARG A 104 1.99 -2.66 -0.06
CA ARG A 104 2.37 -3.18 1.24
C ARG A 104 3.05 -2.05 1.98
N ASP A 105 2.59 -1.72 3.18
CA ASP A 105 3.16 -0.61 3.95
C ASP A 105 3.26 -0.92 5.44
N ALA A 106 4.35 -0.51 6.07
CA ALA A 106 4.64 -0.85 7.45
C ALA A 106 5.36 0.27 8.18
N HIS A 107 5.04 0.40 9.46
CA HIS A 107 5.72 1.27 10.39
C HIS A 107 6.52 0.42 11.39
N PHE A 108 7.82 0.69 11.47
CA PHE A 108 8.76 -0.01 12.34
C PHE A 108 9.30 0.94 13.40
N VAL A 109 9.62 0.40 14.57
CA VAL A 109 10.39 1.10 15.60
C VAL A 109 11.78 0.49 15.64
N LEU A 110 12.79 1.29 15.31
CA LEU A 110 14.19 0.86 15.40
C LEU A 110 14.68 0.92 16.86
N PRO A 111 15.74 0.19 17.24
CA PRO A 111 16.21 0.15 18.63
C PRO A 111 16.59 1.52 19.21
N SER A 112 16.99 2.47 18.38
CA SER A 112 17.37 3.83 18.81
C SER A 112 17.25 4.85 17.67
N PHE A 113 17.28 6.12 18.05
CA PHE A 113 17.42 7.24 17.11
C PHE A 113 18.69 7.11 16.26
N GLU A 114 19.81 6.70 16.86
CA GLU A 114 21.08 6.44 16.17
C GLU A 114 20.95 5.34 15.11
N ALA A 115 20.21 4.26 15.40
CA ALA A 115 19.95 3.19 14.43
C ALA A 115 19.16 3.72 13.22
N ARG A 116 18.17 4.58 13.46
CA ARG A 116 17.43 5.27 12.40
C ARG A 116 18.32 6.19 11.57
N MET A 117 19.16 7.00 12.23
CA MET A 117 20.10 7.88 11.56
C MET A 117 21.08 7.09 10.70
N LYS A 118 21.64 5.99 11.23
CA LYS A 118 22.54 5.10 10.49
C LYS A 118 21.88 4.51 9.24
N LEU A 119 20.61 4.08 9.34
CA LEU A 119 19.84 3.62 8.19
C LEU A 119 19.69 4.74 7.15
N GLY A 120 19.26 5.93 7.58
CA GLY A 120 19.12 7.10 6.73
C GLY A 120 20.42 7.49 6.01
N ARG A 121 21.55 7.52 6.72
CA ARG A 121 22.88 7.82 6.14
C ARG A 121 23.36 6.74 5.16
N LYS A 122 22.99 5.48 5.38
CA LYS A 122 23.33 4.37 4.48
C LYS A 122 22.65 4.53 3.10
N ILE A 123 21.39 4.96 3.08
CA ILE A 123 20.59 5.06 1.84
C ILE A 123 20.60 6.47 1.23
N ALA A 124 20.89 7.48 2.04
CA ALA A 124 21.02 8.88 1.63
C ALA A 124 22.25 9.50 2.35
N PRO A 125 23.47 9.23 1.86
CA PRO A 125 24.70 9.78 2.45
C PRO A 125 24.70 11.31 2.39
N ILE A 126 25.27 11.95 3.41
CA ILE A 126 25.33 13.43 3.51
C ILE A 126 26.59 14.02 2.92
N GLU A 127 27.65 13.22 2.77
CA GLU A 127 28.95 13.63 2.26
C GLU A 127 28.85 14.29 0.87
N PRO A 128 28.04 13.78 -0.09
CA PRO A 128 27.87 14.42 -1.40
C PRO A 128 27.24 15.82 -1.35
N TRP A 129 26.63 16.20 -0.22
CA TRP A 129 25.97 17.49 -0.03
C TRP A 129 26.92 18.58 0.50
N GLY A 130 28.19 18.27 0.73
CA GLY A 130 29.23 19.24 1.10
C GLY A 130 28.90 19.98 2.41
N LYS A 131 29.03 21.31 2.39
CA LYS A 131 28.79 22.16 3.58
C LYS A 131 27.39 21.99 4.16
N PHE A 132 26.37 21.89 3.30
CA PHE A 132 24.99 21.68 3.71
C PHE A 132 24.81 20.32 4.41
N GLY A 133 25.52 19.28 3.95
CA GLY A 133 25.55 17.98 4.63
C GLY A 133 26.13 18.08 6.04
N GLY A 134 27.20 18.86 6.22
CA GLY A 134 27.79 19.11 7.55
C GLY A 134 26.87 19.87 8.52
N GLU A 135 25.92 20.67 8.01
CA GLU A 135 24.90 21.31 8.86
C GLU A 135 23.94 20.29 9.48
N MET A 136 23.75 19.13 8.82
CA MET A 136 22.87 18.05 9.26
C MET A 136 23.49 17.12 10.31
N GLU A 137 24.79 17.22 10.54
CA GLU A 137 25.56 16.36 11.44
C GLU A 137 25.43 16.87 12.89
N LYS A 138 24.26 16.62 13.47
CA LYS A 138 23.92 16.92 14.87
C LYS A 138 23.52 15.63 15.59
N ASP A 139 23.88 15.55 16.85
CA ASP A 139 23.55 14.40 17.70
C ASP A 139 22.17 14.56 18.37
N GLU A 140 21.66 15.78 18.51
CA GLU A 140 20.33 16.01 19.08
C GLU A 140 19.21 15.66 18.08
N PRO A 141 18.23 14.82 18.44
CA PRO A 141 17.16 14.40 17.52
C PRO A 141 16.34 15.53 16.89
N GLU A 142 16.22 16.67 17.58
CA GLU A 142 15.46 17.85 17.13
C GLU A 142 16.24 18.71 16.12
N LEU A 143 17.57 18.59 16.12
CA LEU A 143 18.47 19.38 15.28
C LEU A 143 19.12 18.55 14.16
N ALA A 144 19.10 17.23 14.30
CA ALA A 144 19.64 16.29 13.32
C ALA A 144 18.86 16.34 12.01
N GLY A 145 19.56 16.71 10.94
CA GLY A 145 19.04 16.71 9.58
C GLY A 145 19.29 15.39 8.86
N GLY A 146 18.63 15.18 7.72
CA GLY A 146 18.87 14.03 6.86
C GLY A 146 17.72 13.72 5.91
N MET A 147 17.56 12.44 5.60
CA MET A 147 16.52 11.96 4.71
C MET A 147 15.13 12.23 5.28
N LEU A 148 14.33 12.99 4.53
CA LEU A 148 12.91 13.18 4.82
C LEU A 148 12.04 12.13 4.13
N SER A 149 12.38 11.75 2.89
CA SER A 149 11.75 10.68 2.13
C SER A 149 12.67 10.26 0.99
N LEU A 150 12.76 8.97 0.73
CA LEU A 150 13.42 8.39 -0.44
C LEU A 150 12.43 7.49 -1.16
N THR A 151 12.36 7.59 -2.49
CA THR A 151 11.60 6.66 -3.33
C THR A 151 12.49 6.12 -4.44
N MET A 152 12.59 4.80 -4.52
CA MET A 152 13.28 4.10 -5.60
C MET A 152 12.24 3.48 -6.54
N ARG A 153 12.53 3.48 -7.84
CA ARG A 153 11.66 2.89 -8.86
C ARG A 153 12.43 1.88 -9.71
N SER A 154 11.81 0.75 -9.98
CA SER A 154 12.16 -0.13 -11.09
C SER A 154 10.95 -0.36 -11.99
N THR A 155 11.21 -0.69 -13.25
CA THR A 155 10.18 -1.07 -14.22
C THR A 155 10.59 -2.39 -14.85
N GLU A 156 9.69 -3.36 -14.80
CA GLU A 156 9.83 -4.67 -15.43
C GLU A 156 8.81 -4.78 -16.56
N ALA A 157 9.27 -5.22 -17.73
CA ALA A 157 8.42 -5.49 -18.88
C ALA A 157 8.18 -7.00 -18.97
N ALA A 158 6.96 -7.44 -18.73
CA ALA A 158 6.50 -8.80 -19.05
C ALA A 158 5.88 -8.81 -20.45
N ASP A 159 5.47 -9.97 -20.96
CA ASP A 159 4.87 -10.05 -22.31
C ASP A 159 3.55 -9.26 -22.36
N ASP A 160 2.65 -9.48 -21.40
CA ASP A 160 1.27 -8.95 -21.44
C ASP A 160 1.05 -7.68 -20.60
N TYR A 161 2.01 -7.31 -19.74
CA TYR A 161 1.92 -6.15 -18.86
C TYR A 161 3.27 -5.48 -18.61
N SER A 162 3.22 -4.28 -18.06
CA SER A 162 4.37 -3.61 -17.43
C SER A 162 4.14 -3.50 -15.93
N LEU A 163 5.19 -3.76 -15.15
CA LEU A 163 5.18 -3.67 -13.69
C LEU A 163 6.11 -2.54 -13.25
N ASN A 164 5.53 -1.51 -12.65
CA ASN A 164 6.29 -0.47 -11.96
C ASN A 164 6.34 -0.80 -10.47
N LYS A 165 7.55 -0.93 -9.93
CA LYS A 165 7.79 -1.13 -8.50
C LYS A 165 8.27 0.19 -7.92
N ASN A 166 7.57 0.74 -6.93
CA ASN A 166 7.98 1.94 -6.20
C ASN A 166 8.18 1.59 -4.73
N LEU A 167 9.40 1.77 -4.24
CA LEU A 167 9.78 1.50 -2.86
C LEU A 167 10.05 2.83 -2.17
N LYS A 168 9.26 3.17 -1.16
CA LYS A 168 9.38 4.40 -0.39
C LYS A 168 9.85 4.10 1.03
N ILE A 169 10.73 4.93 1.55
CA ILE A 169 11.15 4.93 2.96
C ILE A 169 11.26 6.36 3.50
N GLU A 170 10.74 6.59 4.70
CA GLU A 170 10.74 7.89 5.38
C GLU A 170 10.62 7.70 6.90
N PRO A 171 10.85 8.75 7.71
CA PRO A 171 10.49 8.72 9.12
C PRO A 171 9.00 8.42 9.32
N SER A 172 8.67 7.56 10.28
CA SER A 172 7.28 7.29 10.63
C SER A 172 6.75 8.34 11.60
N PHE A 173 5.59 8.93 11.28
CA PHE A 173 4.85 9.83 12.17
C PHE A 173 3.72 9.13 12.94
N GLN A 174 3.49 7.83 12.66
CA GLN A 174 2.42 7.06 13.32
C GLN A 174 2.89 6.33 14.58
N VAL A 175 4.18 6.01 14.68
CA VAL A 175 4.76 5.43 15.90
C VAL A 175 5.34 6.53 16.78
N LYS A 176 5.20 6.38 18.10
CA LYS A 176 5.71 7.35 19.07
C LYS A 176 7.24 7.29 19.12
N GLY A 177 7.88 8.47 19.22
CA GLY A 177 9.32 8.60 19.40
C GLY A 177 10.06 9.06 18.14
N SER A 178 11.39 9.14 18.22
CA SER A 178 12.27 9.63 17.15
C SER A 178 12.99 8.52 16.39
N ASN A 179 12.59 7.26 16.57
CA ASN A 179 13.20 6.07 15.98
C ASN A 179 12.26 5.31 15.02
N GLY A 180 11.12 5.91 14.67
CA GLY A 180 10.15 5.35 13.74
C GLY A 180 10.59 5.45 12.28
N VAL A 181 10.33 4.38 11.51
CA VAL A 181 10.54 4.31 10.05
C VAL A 181 9.27 3.79 9.40
N TYR A 182 8.85 4.43 8.31
CA TYR A 182 7.80 3.97 7.42
C TYR A 182 8.45 3.41 6.15
N ILE A 183 8.02 2.23 5.73
CA ILE A 183 8.43 1.64 4.45
C ILE A 183 7.17 1.23 3.69
N GLN A 184 7.14 1.52 2.40
CA GLN A 184 6.06 1.15 1.49
C GLN A 184 6.62 0.55 0.22
N ALA A 185 6.04 -0.56 -0.22
CA ALA A 185 6.20 -1.13 -1.54
C ALA A 185 4.89 -0.97 -2.31
N ASN A 186 4.96 -0.39 -3.50
CA ASN A 186 3.87 -0.29 -4.44
C ASN A 186 4.24 -1.05 -5.72
N PHE A 187 3.39 -2.00 -6.10
CA PHE A 187 3.49 -2.78 -7.32
C PHE A 187 2.33 -2.39 -8.23
N HIS A 188 2.60 -1.70 -9.33
CA HIS A 188 1.61 -1.19 -10.26
C HIS A 188 1.71 -1.91 -11.60
N PHE A 189 0.65 -2.63 -11.95
CA PHE A 189 0.52 -3.40 -13.18
C PHE A 189 -0.32 -2.63 -14.19
N THR A 190 0.26 -2.38 -15.36
CA THR A 190 -0.43 -1.76 -16.49
C THR A 190 -0.45 -2.77 -17.65
N PRO A 191 -1.63 -3.15 -18.16
CA PRO A 191 -1.73 -4.06 -19.29
C PRO A 191 -1.15 -3.40 -20.54
N LYS A 192 -0.53 -4.20 -21.41
CA LYS A 192 -0.10 -3.72 -22.74
C LYS A 192 -1.21 -3.82 -23.78
N ASP A 193 -2.09 -4.80 -23.62
CA ASP A 193 -3.30 -4.91 -24.42
C ASP A 193 -4.32 -3.87 -23.94
N ALA A 194 -4.79 -3.04 -24.87
CA ALA A 194 -5.81 -2.03 -24.58
C ALA A 194 -7.19 -2.66 -24.34
N ASP A 195 -7.41 -3.89 -24.79
CA ASP A 195 -8.66 -4.63 -24.66
C ASP A 195 -8.69 -5.54 -23.41
N ALA A 196 -7.65 -5.49 -22.57
CA ALA A 196 -7.59 -6.26 -21.32
C ALA A 196 -8.81 -5.98 -20.44
N THR A 197 -9.47 -7.05 -20.00
CA THR A 197 -10.70 -6.95 -19.21
C THR A 197 -10.40 -6.85 -17.71
N SER A 198 -11.43 -6.53 -16.92
CA SER A 198 -11.31 -6.62 -15.46
C SER A 198 -10.96 -8.03 -14.98
N ILE A 199 -11.40 -9.06 -15.71
CA ILE A 199 -11.12 -10.46 -15.40
C ILE A 199 -9.63 -10.74 -15.56
N ASP A 200 -9.02 -10.24 -16.63
CA ASP A 200 -7.60 -10.45 -16.93
C ASP A 200 -6.72 -9.73 -15.90
N LEU A 201 -7.03 -8.46 -15.63
CA LEU A 201 -6.26 -7.62 -14.71
C LEU A 201 -6.36 -8.09 -13.25
N VAL A 202 -7.55 -8.48 -12.79
CA VAL A 202 -7.72 -9.01 -11.43
C VAL A 202 -7.19 -10.44 -11.35
N GLY A 203 -7.24 -11.21 -12.44
CA GLY A 203 -6.57 -12.50 -12.54
C GLY A 203 -5.05 -12.39 -12.41
N LEU A 204 -4.44 -11.40 -13.06
CA LEU A 204 -3.02 -11.08 -12.90
C LEU A 204 -2.69 -10.72 -11.44
N LEU A 205 -3.45 -9.82 -10.83
CA LEU A 205 -3.27 -9.46 -9.43
C LEU A 205 -3.36 -10.69 -8.51
N GLN A 206 -4.32 -11.58 -8.76
CA GLN A 206 -4.49 -12.81 -7.99
C GLN A 206 -3.29 -13.75 -8.11
N GLY A 207 -2.72 -13.89 -9.31
CA GLY A 207 -1.51 -14.70 -9.54
C GLY A 207 -0.27 -14.13 -8.87
N GLU A 208 -0.14 -12.80 -8.83
CA GLU A 208 1.06 -12.11 -8.33
C GLU A 208 0.98 -11.73 -6.84
N PHE A 209 -0.19 -11.81 -6.21
CA PHE A 209 -0.44 -11.23 -4.88
C PHE A 209 0.56 -11.73 -3.83
N GLN A 210 0.69 -13.05 -3.67
CA GLN A 210 1.54 -13.62 -2.62
C GLN A 210 3.02 -13.34 -2.90
N ASP A 211 3.45 -13.45 -4.16
CA ASP A 211 4.84 -13.22 -4.56
C ASP A 211 5.24 -11.77 -4.32
N ARG A 212 4.36 -10.81 -4.62
CA ARG A 212 4.60 -9.38 -4.37
C ARG A 212 4.57 -9.01 -2.89
N ILE A 213 3.74 -9.67 -2.09
CA ILE A 213 3.79 -9.52 -0.63
C ILE A 213 5.13 -10.05 -0.09
N ASN A 214 5.56 -11.24 -0.50
CA ASN A 214 6.83 -11.82 -0.08
C ASN A 214 8.02 -10.93 -0.49
N GLU A 215 8.02 -10.46 -1.74
CA GLU A 215 9.06 -9.53 -2.24
C GLU A 215 9.13 -8.25 -1.39
N ALA A 216 7.98 -7.67 -1.02
CA ALA A 216 7.97 -6.49 -0.14
C ALA A 216 8.57 -6.79 1.23
N GLU A 217 8.19 -7.91 1.86
CA GLU A 217 8.71 -8.31 3.18
C GLU A 217 10.23 -8.58 3.13
N GLU A 218 10.73 -9.21 2.07
CA GLU A 218 12.16 -9.44 1.84
C GLU A 218 12.94 -8.12 1.70
N ILE A 219 12.39 -7.16 0.95
CA ILE A 219 12.99 -5.82 0.81
C ILE A 219 12.99 -5.10 2.16
N PHE A 220 11.89 -5.16 2.92
CA PHE A 220 11.77 -4.53 4.23
C PHE A 220 12.80 -5.12 5.19
N ALA A 221 12.92 -6.44 5.25
CA ALA A 221 13.92 -7.14 6.04
C ALA A 221 15.34 -6.70 5.65
N THR A 222 15.67 -6.69 4.35
CA THR A 222 17.00 -6.28 3.86
C THR A 222 17.36 -4.85 4.25
N LEU A 223 16.41 -3.91 4.12
CA LEU A 223 16.59 -2.51 4.50
C LEU A 223 16.86 -2.36 6.00
N LEU A 224 16.13 -3.12 6.82
CA LEU A 224 16.23 -3.09 8.28
C LEU A 224 17.39 -3.95 8.84
N GLY A 225 18.15 -4.63 7.98
CA GLY A 225 19.30 -5.46 8.38
C GLY A 225 18.96 -6.89 8.80
N GLY A 226 17.76 -7.37 8.44
CA GLY A 226 17.46 -8.80 8.30
C GLY A 226 18.30 -9.39 7.17
N LYS A 227 18.72 -10.65 7.34
CA LYS A 227 19.50 -11.38 6.33
C LYS A 227 18.65 -11.71 5.12
#